data_AF-A0AAU9WDB6-F1
#
_entry.id   AF-A0AAU9WDB6-F1
#
_cell.length_a   1.000
_cell.length_b   1.000
_cell.length_c   1.000
_cell.angle_alpha   90.00
_cell.angle_beta   90.00
_cell.angle_gamma   90.00
#
_symmetry.space_group_name_H-M   'P 1'
#
loop_
_entity.id
_entity.type
_entity.pdbx_description
1 polymer ?
#
loop_
_entity_poly.entity_id
_entity_poly.type
_entity_poly.pdbx_seq_one_letter_code
_entity_poly.pdbx_strand_id
1 'polypeptide(L)'
;PHPTLKEITHACVAYLYSLVGLGKNCYMSRQPKCPLEREWIGCYKDDGYQRAFPELLLTARDDTSAVYFGENINWKDWENFIDRFTCACAQKAKQKHFNYFGIEYYGECWGGVRADYSVHGMSEECKSITGPDCSFRNCDEESNKPKTCVGGQWALYVYKIKLVHPPPLQPSTPPTPPTPQPYP
;
A
#
# COMPACT_ATOMS: atom_id res chain seq x y z
N PRO A 1 -27.28 -42.28 -20.32
CA PRO A 1 -28.21 -41.13 -20.51
C PRO A 1 -27.41 -39.86 -20.79
N HIS A 2 -27.41 -39.39 -22.05
CA HIS A 2 -26.77 -38.12 -22.41
C HIS A 2 -27.69 -36.96 -22.03
N PRO A 3 -27.18 -35.91 -21.36
CA PRO A 3 -27.99 -34.76 -20.99
C PRO A 3 -28.49 -34.05 -22.24
N THR A 4 -29.72 -33.55 -22.17
CA THR A 4 -30.35 -32.88 -23.31
C THR A 4 -29.81 -31.47 -23.49
N LEU A 5 -29.83 -30.96 -24.72
CA LEU A 5 -29.31 -29.64 -25.13
C LEU A 5 -29.83 -28.46 -24.27
N LYS A 6 -30.98 -28.64 -23.60
CA LYS A 6 -31.65 -27.64 -22.75
C LYS A 6 -31.08 -27.55 -21.33
N GLU A 7 -30.44 -28.61 -20.84
CA GLU A 7 -29.72 -28.59 -19.55
C GLU A 7 -28.32 -27.98 -19.72
N ILE A 8 -27.72 -28.18 -20.89
CA ILE A 8 -26.42 -27.60 -21.26
C ILE A 8 -26.53 -26.07 -21.33
N THR A 9 -27.61 -25.52 -21.89
CA THR A 9 -27.79 -24.06 -21.99
C THR A 9 -28.00 -23.37 -20.64
N HIS A 10 -28.70 -23.98 -19.68
CA HIS A 10 -28.84 -23.41 -18.33
C HIS A 10 -27.55 -23.47 -17.52
N ALA A 11 -26.76 -24.54 -17.65
CA ALA A 11 -25.45 -24.65 -17.02
C ALA A 11 -24.45 -23.62 -17.59
N CYS A 12 -24.49 -23.35 -18.90
CA CYS A 12 -23.65 -22.33 -19.52
C CYS A 12 -23.99 -20.91 -19.05
N VAL A 13 -25.27 -20.57 -18.88
CA VAL A 13 -25.67 -19.24 -18.42
C VAL A 13 -25.28 -19.03 -16.95
N ALA A 14 -25.40 -20.04 -16.09
CA ALA A 14 -24.95 -19.95 -14.69
C ALA A 14 -23.41 -19.81 -14.58
N TYR A 15 -22.64 -20.48 -15.44
CA TYR A 15 -21.18 -20.36 -15.46
C TYR A 15 -20.71 -18.96 -15.92
N LEU A 16 -21.47 -18.31 -16.80
CA LEU A 16 -21.17 -16.95 -17.26
C LEU A 16 -21.38 -15.89 -16.16
N TYR A 17 -22.27 -16.12 -15.19
CA TYR A 17 -22.46 -15.22 -14.05
C TYR A 17 -21.44 -15.42 -12.92
N SER A 18 -20.74 -16.56 -12.86
CA SER A 18 -19.70 -16.83 -11.87
C SER A 18 -18.34 -16.19 -12.18
N LEU A 19 -18.19 -15.59 -13.36
CA LEU A 19 -16.95 -14.96 -13.81
C LEU A 19 -17.05 -13.43 -13.81
N VAL A 20 -17.48 -12.85 -12.69
CA VAL A 20 -17.00 -11.50 -12.35
C VAL A 20 -15.55 -11.63 -11.87
N GLY A 21 -14.70 -12.11 -12.76
CA GLY A 21 -13.28 -12.31 -12.52
C GLY A 21 -12.61 -10.97 -12.28
N LEU A 22 -11.64 -10.98 -11.38
CA LEU A 22 -10.63 -9.94 -11.24
C LEU A 22 -10.11 -9.57 -12.63
N GLY A 23 -9.92 -8.27 -12.91
CA GLY A 23 -9.53 -7.80 -14.24
C GLY A 23 -8.26 -8.49 -14.75
N LYS A 24 -8.16 -8.69 -16.07
CA LYS A 24 -6.96 -9.31 -16.68
C LYS A 24 -5.69 -8.56 -16.24
N ASN A 25 -4.71 -9.28 -15.67
CA ASN A 25 -3.42 -8.79 -15.11
C ASN A 25 -3.46 -8.16 -13.71
N CYS A 26 -4.22 -8.73 -12.80
CA CYS A 26 -4.29 -8.49 -11.34
C CYS A 26 -3.01 -8.69 -10.51
N TYR A 27 -1.84 -8.94 -11.11
CA TYR A 27 -0.57 -9.25 -10.40
C TYR A 27 0.57 -8.33 -10.82
N MET A 28 0.28 -7.34 -11.68
CA MET A 28 1.23 -6.31 -12.10
C MET A 28 0.53 -4.96 -12.15
N SER A 29 1.03 -4.00 -11.36
CA SER A 29 0.61 -2.61 -11.45
C SER A 29 1.07 -1.97 -12.76
N ARG A 30 0.24 -1.07 -13.30
CA ARG A 30 0.57 -0.18 -14.42
C ARG A 30 0.72 1.28 -13.97
N GLN A 31 0.71 1.52 -12.67
CA GLN A 31 0.86 2.88 -12.13
C GLN A 31 2.30 3.37 -12.31
N PRO A 32 2.50 4.70 -12.36
CA PRO A 32 3.84 5.28 -12.31
C PRO A 32 4.57 4.82 -11.05
N LYS A 33 5.88 4.56 -11.17
CA LYS A 33 6.71 4.20 -10.01
C LYS A 33 6.59 5.27 -8.93
N CYS A 34 6.33 4.83 -7.70
CA CYS A 34 6.29 5.73 -6.56
C CYS A 34 7.65 6.45 -6.39
N PRO A 35 7.67 7.79 -6.24
CA PRO A 35 8.91 8.55 -6.09
C PRO A 35 9.58 8.33 -4.73
N LEU A 36 8.87 7.76 -3.75
CA LEU A 36 9.42 7.39 -2.46
C LEU A 36 9.83 5.92 -2.47
N GLU A 37 11.13 5.67 -2.43
CA GLU A 37 11.65 4.33 -2.22
C GLU A 37 11.31 3.82 -0.82
N ARG A 38 11.08 2.51 -0.74
CA ARG A 38 10.63 1.83 0.49
C ARG A 38 11.40 0.53 0.67
N GLU A 39 11.61 0.16 1.92
CA GLU A 39 12.02 -1.19 2.31
C GLU A 39 10.79 -1.91 2.87
N TRP A 40 10.66 -3.19 2.51
CA TRP A 40 9.67 -4.11 3.05
C TRP A 40 10.24 -4.66 4.36
N ILE A 41 9.57 -4.36 5.49
CA ILE A 41 10.09 -4.71 6.83
C ILE A 41 9.48 -6.01 7.34
N GLY A 42 8.23 -6.28 6.99
CA GLY A 42 7.61 -7.58 7.23
C GLY A 42 6.23 -7.51 7.87
N CYS A 43 5.73 -8.68 8.27
CA CYS A 43 4.38 -8.86 8.78
C CYS A 43 4.32 -8.98 10.30
N TYR A 44 3.54 -8.10 10.94
CA TYR A 44 3.42 -8.02 12.39
C TYR A 44 1.96 -8.09 12.81
N LYS A 45 1.69 -8.55 14.03
CA LYS A 45 0.35 -8.46 14.62
C LYS A 45 0.05 -7.01 14.99
N ASP A 46 -1.21 -6.64 14.97
CA ASP A 46 -1.68 -5.37 15.52
C ASP A 46 -2.84 -5.58 16.48
N ASP A 47 -3.02 -4.63 17.39
CA ASP A 47 -4.10 -4.62 18.36
C ASP A 47 -4.92 -3.33 18.23
N GLY A 48 -6.24 -3.46 18.10
CA GLY A 48 -7.13 -2.32 17.88
C GLY A 48 -7.15 -1.28 19.01
N TYR A 49 -6.79 -1.68 20.23
CA TYR A 49 -6.76 -0.81 21.40
C TYR A 49 -5.33 -0.34 21.70
N GLN A 50 -4.34 -1.21 21.56
CA GLN A 50 -2.93 -0.98 21.81
C GLN A 50 -2.13 -0.95 20.50
N ARG A 51 -2.59 -0.15 19.54
CA ARG A 51 -2.02 -0.07 18.18
C ARG A 51 -0.49 0.06 18.17
N ALA A 52 0.16 -0.73 17.32
CA ALA A 52 1.59 -0.59 17.06
C ALA A 52 1.90 0.78 16.41
N PHE A 53 1.04 1.21 15.48
CA PHE A 53 1.04 2.55 14.88
C PHE A 53 -0.25 3.30 15.26
N PRO A 54 -0.18 4.39 16.04
CA PRO A 54 -1.35 4.99 16.67
C PRO A 54 -2.20 5.88 15.75
N GLU A 55 -1.70 6.26 14.57
CA GLU A 55 -2.37 7.25 13.73
C GLU A 55 -2.84 6.66 12.39
N LEU A 56 -4.14 6.76 12.11
CA LEU A 56 -4.70 6.46 10.80
C LEU A 56 -4.43 7.62 9.84
N LEU A 57 -3.56 7.38 8.85
CA LEU A 57 -3.11 8.39 7.89
C LEU A 57 -4.00 8.47 6.65
N LEU A 58 -4.49 7.31 6.18
CA LEU A 58 -5.39 7.15 5.04
C LEU A 58 -6.26 5.91 5.23
N THR A 59 -7.48 5.93 4.70
CA THR A 59 -8.32 4.72 4.62
C THR A 59 -9.05 4.62 3.28
N ALA A 60 -9.12 3.41 2.74
CA ALA A 60 -9.96 3.02 1.61
C ALA A 60 -11.12 2.10 2.05
N ARG A 61 -11.36 2.00 3.36
CA ARG A 61 -12.40 1.16 3.97
C ARG A 61 -13.62 1.94 4.45
N ASP A 62 -13.45 3.24 4.62
CA ASP A 62 -14.47 4.14 5.16
C ASP A 62 -14.47 5.44 4.35
N ASP A 63 -15.47 5.60 3.48
CA ASP A 63 -15.66 6.77 2.62
C ASP A 63 -16.23 7.99 3.35
N THR A 64 -16.63 7.82 4.62
CA THR A 64 -17.05 8.91 5.50
C THR A 64 -15.91 9.49 6.31
N SER A 65 -14.74 8.83 6.31
CA SER A 65 -13.56 9.26 7.05
C SER A 65 -12.98 10.57 6.52
N ALA A 66 -12.57 11.47 7.42
CA ALA A 66 -11.84 12.68 7.07
C ALA A 66 -10.48 12.41 6.39
N VAL A 67 -9.95 11.18 6.52
CA VAL A 67 -8.72 10.72 5.85
C VAL A 67 -9.02 9.68 4.76
N TYR A 68 -10.24 9.68 4.20
CA TYR A 68 -10.57 8.81 3.08
C TYR A 68 -9.63 9.04 1.90
N PHE A 69 -9.19 7.95 1.29
CA PHE A 69 -8.27 7.94 0.16
C PHE A 69 -8.88 8.51 -1.13
N GLY A 70 -10.23 8.59 -1.21
CA GLY A 70 -10.96 9.00 -2.40
C GLY A 70 -11.39 7.83 -3.29
N GLU A 71 -10.96 6.61 -2.96
CA GLU A 71 -11.35 5.37 -3.63
C GLU A 71 -11.49 4.26 -2.58
N ASN A 72 -12.57 3.47 -2.65
CA ASN A 72 -12.71 2.26 -1.85
C ASN A 72 -11.76 1.17 -2.34
N ILE A 73 -11.50 0.13 -1.54
CA ILE A 73 -10.67 -0.99 -1.99
C ILE A 73 -11.21 -1.56 -3.31
N ASN A 74 -10.39 -1.46 -4.35
CA ASN A 74 -10.75 -1.96 -5.67
C ASN A 74 -10.26 -3.40 -5.82
N TRP A 75 -11.07 -4.34 -5.33
CA TRP A 75 -10.74 -5.76 -5.42
C TRP A 75 -10.52 -6.21 -6.86
N LYS A 76 -11.29 -5.70 -7.83
CA LYS A 76 -11.20 -6.08 -9.25
C LYS A 76 -9.92 -5.62 -9.92
N ASP A 77 -9.38 -4.48 -9.52
CA ASP A 77 -8.14 -3.87 -10.03
C ASP A 77 -7.10 -3.73 -8.92
N TRP A 78 -6.91 -4.81 -8.17
CA TRP A 78 -6.15 -4.85 -6.92
C TRP A 78 -4.77 -4.21 -7.03
N GLU A 79 -3.95 -4.62 -8.01
CA GLU A 79 -2.55 -4.17 -8.07
C GLU A 79 -2.39 -2.70 -8.38
N ASN A 80 -3.22 -2.17 -9.28
CA ASN A 80 -3.20 -0.73 -9.55
C ASN A 80 -3.69 0.05 -8.33
N PHE A 81 -4.75 -0.41 -7.67
CA PHE A 81 -5.23 0.20 -6.43
C PHE A 81 -4.17 0.19 -5.35
N ILE A 82 -3.59 -0.98 -5.04
CA ILE A 82 -2.71 -1.10 -3.89
C ILE A 82 -1.38 -0.39 -4.13
N ASP A 83 -0.90 -0.30 -5.37
CA ASP A 83 0.28 0.51 -5.70
C ASP A 83 0.02 2.00 -5.44
N ARG A 84 -1.12 2.54 -5.93
CA ARG A 84 -1.52 3.93 -5.63
C ARG A 84 -1.67 4.16 -4.13
N PHE A 85 -2.41 3.29 -3.45
CA PHE A 85 -2.70 3.40 -2.02
C PHE A 85 -1.41 3.37 -1.18
N THR A 86 -0.54 2.38 -1.43
CA THR A 86 0.74 2.24 -0.70
C THR A 86 1.67 3.43 -0.98
N CYS A 87 1.66 3.99 -2.20
CA CYS A 87 2.45 5.17 -2.51
C CYS A 87 1.92 6.42 -1.79
N ALA A 88 0.61 6.64 -1.79
CA ALA A 88 -0.02 7.75 -1.07
C ALA A 88 0.20 7.65 0.44
N CYS A 89 0.14 6.42 0.98
CA CYS A 89 0.45 6.13 2.37
C CYS A 89 1.88 6.54 2.73
N ALA A 90 2.87 6.16 1.91
CA ALA A 90 4.26 6.58 2.08
C ALA A 90 4.43 8.11 2.03
N GLN A 91 3.72 8.80 1.13
CA GLN A 91 3.76 10.25 1.04
C GLN A 91 3.18 10.92 2.29
N LYS A 92 2.06 10.42 2.82
CA LYS A 92 1.44 10.92 4.05
C LYS A 92 2.32 10.70 5.27
N ALA A 93 2.89 9.51 5.41
CA ALA A 93 3.85 9.22 6.47
C ALA A 93 5.09 10.13 6.39
N LYS A 94 5.63 10.36 5.19
CA LYS A 94 6.73 11.32 4.99
C LYS A 94 6.35 12.75 5.38
N GLN A 95 5.16 13.22 4.99
CA GLN A 95 4.65 14.56 5.35
C GLN A 95 4.53 14.73 6.87
N LYS A 96 4.29 13.64 7.60
CA LYS A 96 4.25 13.61 9.07
C LYS A 96 5.61 13.31 9.73
N HIS A 97 6.68 13.25 8.94
CA HIS A 97 8.03 12.91 9.40
C HIS A 97 8.14 11.51 10.06
N PHE A 98 7.31 10.57 9.63
CA PHE A 98 7.38 9.18 10.09
C PHE A 98 8.37 8.40 9.21
N ASN A 99 9.22 7.60 9.86
CA ASN A 99 10.18 6.74 9.15
C ASN A 99 9.52 5.44 8.66
N TYR A 100 8.42 5.04 9.29
CA TYR A 100 7.67 3.82 9.01
C TYR A 100 6.20 4.15 8.77
N PHE A 101 5.56 3.30 7.99
CA PHE A 101 4.12 3.19 7.90
C PHE A 101 3.75 1.73 7.74
N GLY A 102 2.50 1.39 8.00
CA GLY A 102 2.01 0.04 7.82
C GLY A 102 0.65 0.05 7.17
N ILE A 103 0.36 -1.03 6.45
CA ILE A 103 -0.95 -1.25 5.87
C ILE A 103 -1.63 -2.38 6.63
N GLU A 104 -2.83 -2.12 7.12
CA GLU A 104 -3.70 -3.07 7.80
C GLU A 104 -5.03 -3.19 7.05
N TYR A 105 -5.75 -4.29 7.25
CA TYR A 105 -7.07 -4.52 6.66
C TYR A 105 -7.15 -4.23 5.14
N TYR A 106 -6.08 -4.54 4.41
CA TYR A 106 -5.97 -4.34 2.96
C TYR A 106 -6.06 -2.89 2.46
N GLY A 107 -6.31 -1.91 3.32
CA GLY A 107 -6.67 -0.56 2.90
C GLY A 107 -6.73 0.49 4.00
N GLU A 108 -6.14 0.23 5.17
CA GLU A 108 -5.89 1.24 6.19
C GLU A 108 -4.39 1.50 6.28
N CYS A 109 -4.00 2.76 6.20
CA CYS A 109 -2.63 3.22 6.32
C CYS A 109 -2.40 3.77 7.71
N TRP A 110 -1.53 3.13 8.48
CA TRP A 110 -1.21 3.52 9.85
C TRP A 110 0.23 4.03 9.95
N GLY A 111 0.49 4.97 10.85
CA GLY A 111 1.84 5.47 11.15
C GLY A 111 1.97 6.08 12.54
N GLY A 112 3.19 6.47 12.90
CA GLY A 112 3.47 7.19 14.15
C GLY A 112 4.95 7.52 14.33
N VAL A 113 5.23 8.49 15.22
CA VAL A 113 6.60 8.91 15.57
C VAL A 113 7.33 7.83 16.37
N ARG A 114 6.63 7.21 17.32
CA ARG A 114 7.09 6.02 18.05
C ARG A 114 6.37 4.82 17.45
N ALA A 115 7.16 4.02 16.75
CA ALA A 115 6.69 2.95 15.90
C ALA A 115 7.41 1.68 16.32
N ASP A 116 6.98 1.08 17.45
CA ASP A 116 7.37 -0.29 17.79
C ASP A 116 6.43 -1.25 17.05
N TYR A 117 6.66 -1.38 15.75
CA TYR A 117 5.89 -2.30 14.91
C TYR A 117 5.98 -3.76 15.37
N SER A 118 6.98 -4.11 16.18
CA SER A 118 7.22 -5.46 16.68
C SER A 118 6.57 -5.75 18.03
N VAL A 119 5.91 -4.77 18.65
CA VAL A 119 5.40 -4.86 20.03
C VAL A 119 4.46 -6.06 20.26
N HIS A 120 3.70 -6.46 19.25
CA HIS A 120 2.76 -7.60 19.31
C HIS A 120 3.28 -8.90 18.68
N GLY A 121 4.51 -8.89 18.15
CA GLY A 121 5.14 -10.03 17.48
C GLY A 121 4.77 -10.22 16.00
N MET A 122 5.31 -11.28 15.39
CA MET A 122 5.13 -11.62 13.98
C MET A 122 3.69 -12.09 13.67
N SER A 123 3.24 -11.84 12.44
CA SER A 123 1.98 -12.36 11.90
C SER A 123 2.20 -13.08 10.57
N GLU A 124 1.32 -14.02 10.24
CA GLU A 124 1.26 -14.67 8.92
C GLU A 124 0.09 -14.15 8.08
N GLU A 125 -0.68 -13.20 8.62
CA GLU A 125 -1.91 -12.70 7.99
C GLU A 125 -1.68 -11.53 7.03
N CYS A 126 -0.46 -11.31 6.55
CA CYS A 126 -0.20 -10.39 5.47
C CYS A 126 -0.33 -11.07 4.11
N LYS A 127 -0.97 -10.37 3.16
CA LYS A 127 -1.35 -10.91 1.86
C LYS A 127 -0.75 -10.10 0.72
N SER A 128 -0.54 -10.77 -0.41
CA SER A 128 -0.19 -10.18 -1.70
C SER A 128 -0.78 -11.00 -2.85
N ILE A 129 -0.92 -10.41 -4.03
CA ILE A 129 -1.18 -11.17 -5.26
C ILE A 129 0.13 -11.27 -6.04
N THR A 130 0.55 -12.50 -6.34
CA THR A 130 1.91 -12.73 -6.88
C THR A 130 1.91 -13.53 -8.19
N GLY A 131 0.73 -13.92 -8.65
CA GLY A 131 0.56 -14.89 -9.72
C GLY A 131 -0.59 -14.56 -10.66
N PRO A 132 -0.57 -15.13 -11.88
CA PRO A 132 -1.58 -14.87 -12.90
C PRO A 132 -2.98 -15.38 -12.55
N ASP A 133 -3.08 -16.22 -11.52
CA ASP A 133 -4.33 -16.75 -10.97
C ASP A 133 -5.08 -15.71 -10.10
N CYS A 134 -4.49 -14.55 -9.85
CA CYS A 134 -5.10 -13.45 -9.08
C CYS A 134 -5.48 -13.81 -7.64
N SER A 135 -4.90 -14.87 -7.09
CA SER A 135 -5.19 -15.34 -5.74
C SER A 135 -4.33 -14.58 -4.73
N PHE A 136 -4.96 -14.16 -3.62
CA PHE A 136 -4.22 -13.72 -2.45
C PHE A 136 -3.40 -14.89 -1.88
N ARG A 137 -2.15 -14.60 -1.55
CA ARG A 137 -1.20 -15.52 -0.94
C ARG A 137 -0.52 -14.82 0.23
N ASN A 138 -0.01 -15.60 1.17
CA ASN A 138 0.82 -15.04 2.23
C ASN A 138 2.03 -14.33 1.63
N CYS A 139 2.43 -13.24 2.28
CA CYS A 139 3.60 -12.49 1.90
C CYS A 139 4.87 -13.34 2.09
N ASP A 140 5.55 -13.58 0.98
CA ASP A 140 6.82 -14.30 0.93
C ASP A 140 7.93 -13.26 0.71
N GLU A 141 8.70 -13.00 1.77
CA GLU A 141 9.76 -11.99 1.83
C GLU A 141 11.02 -12.41 1.05
N GLU A 142 11.15 -13.69 0.66
CA GLU A 142 12.34 -14.21 -0.03
C GLU A 142 12.27 -14.10 -1.56
N SER A 143 11.09 -13.76 -2.08
CA SER A 143 10.87 -13.69 -3.52
C SER A 143 11.40 -12.39 -4.12
N ASN A 144 12.33 -12.50 -5.08
CA ASN A 144 12.95 -11.38 -5.82
C ASN A 144 11.98 -10.59 -6.76
N LYS A 145 10.69 -10.51 -6.46
CA LYS A 145 9.68 -9.77 -7.24
C LYS A 145 9.26 -8.52 -6.45
N PRO A 146 8.96 -7.39 -7.11
CA PRO A 146 8.31 -6.27 -6.43
C PRO A 146 6.89 -6.71 -6.03
N LYS A 147 6.72 -7.17 -4.80
CA LYS A 147 5.42 -7.56 -4.25
C LYS A 147 4.94 -6.46 -3.32
N THR A 148 3.78 -5.90 -3.59
CA THR A 148 3.11 -5.04 -2.61
C THR A 148 2.35 -5.94 -1.65
N CYS A 149 2.71 -5.85 -0.38
CA CYS A 149 2.20 -6.67 0.70
C CYS A 149 1.37 -5.81 1.63
N VAL A 150 0.26 -6.35 2.08
CA VAL A 150 -0.66 -5.65 2.97
C VAL A 150 -0.99 -6.53 4.14
N GLY A 151 -1.24 -5.91 5.28
CA GLY A 151 -1.83 -6.59 6.41
C GLY A 151 -3.27 -6.98 6.13
N GLY A 152 -3.62 -8.22 6.46
CA GLY A 152 -4.99 -8.69 6.52
C GLY A 152 -5.68 -8.22 7.79
N GLN A 153 -6.52 -9.08 8.36
CA GLN A 153 -7.20 -8.78 9.62
C GLN A 153 -6.20 -8.83 10.79
N TRP A 154 -6.14 -7.77 11.60
CA TRP A 154 -5.27 -7.65 12.78
C TRP A 154 -3.78 -7.88 12.50
N ALA A 155 -3.36 -7.62 11.28
CA ALA A 155 -1.97 -7.73 10.86
C ALA A 155 -1.55 -6.45 10.16
N LEU A 156 -0.35 -5.97 10.47
CA LEU A 156 0.24 -4.77 9.94
C LEU A 156 1.43 -5.17 9.08
N TYR A 157 1.35 -4.95 7.76
CA TYR A 157 2.54 -5.09 6.92
C TYR A 157 3.29 -3.78 6.89
N VAL A 158 4.55 -3.82 7.33
CA VAL A 158 5.33 -2.62 7.65
C VAL A 158 6.29 -2.28 6.52
N TYR A 159 6.33 -1.00 6.20
CA TYR A 159 7.25 -0.41 5.25
C TYR A 159 8.10 0.65 5.94
N LYS A 160 9.38 0.71 5.58
CA LYS A 160 10.28 1.81 5.95
C LYS A 160 10.48 2.72 4.76
N ILE A 161 10.32 4.01 4.97
CA ILE A 161 10.58 5.02 3.94
C ILE A 161 12.09 5.20 3.84
N LYS A 162 12.66 4.94 2.66
CA LYS A 162 14.03 5.35 2.40
C LYS A 162 14.02 6.87 2.24
N LEU A 163 14.59 7.57 3.21
CA LEU A 163 14.82 8.99 3.06
C LEU A 163 15.80 9.16 1.91
N VAL A 164 15.31 9.71 0.79
CA VAL A 164 16.18 10.42 -0.13
C VAL A 164 16.72 11.57 0.72
N HIS A 165 17.93 11.40 1.26
CA HIS A 165 18.63 12.53 1.84
C HIS A 165 18.51 13.67 0.83
N PRO A 166 17.98 14.84 1.20
CA PRO A 166 18.37 16.05 0.50
C PRO A 166 19.91 15.99 0.41
N PRO A 167 20.54 16.40 -0.70
CA PRO A 167 21.96 16.71 -0.65
C PRO A 167 22.20 17.48 0.65
N PRO A 168 23.17 17.09 1.51
CA PRO A 168 23.40 17.76 2.77
C PRO A 168 23.35 19.25 2.49
N LEU A 169 22.49 19.99 3.24
CA LEU A 169 22.32 21.42 3.08
C LEU A 169 23.69 22.02 2.83
N GLN A 170 23.98 22.37 1.56
CA GLN A 170 25.24 23.01 1.26
C GLN A 170 25.24 24.25 2.14
N PRO A 171 26.30 24.51 2.93
CA PRO A 171 26.35 25.71 3.75
C PRO A 171 26.01 26.89 2.84
N SER A 172 24.87 27.52 3.10
CA SER A 172 24.40 28.64 2.33
C SER A 172 25.49 29.69 2.37
N THR A 173 26.15 29.92 1.24
CA THR A 173 27.06 31.04 1.09
C THR A 173 26.27 32.30 1.46
N PRO A 174 26.80 33.15 2.37
CA PRO A 174 26.15 34.39 2.72
C PRO A 174 25.83 35.19 1.44
N PRO A 175 24.67 35.87 1.35
CA PRO A 175 24.38 36.71 0.21
C PRO A 175 25.50 37.74 0.05
N THR A 176 26.11 37.75 -1.14
CA THR A 176 27.11 38.74 -1.51
C THR A 176 26.52 40.14 -1.31
N PRO A 177 27.20 41.04 -0.57
CA PRO A 177 26.75 42.42 -0.42
C PRO A 177 26.52 43.05 -1.79
N PRO A 178 25.42 43.79 -2.01
CA PRO A 178 25.18 44.46 -3.27
C PRO A 178 26.33 45.42 -3.58
N THR A 179 26.86 45.31 -4.79
CA THR A 179 27.90 46.19 -5.32
C THR A 179 27.43 47.65 -5.24
N PRO A 180 28.23 48.59 -4.69
CA PRO A 180 27.86 50.00 -4.69
C PRO A 180 27.61 50.50 -6.11
N GLN A 181 26.41 51.00 -6.35
CA GLN A 181 26.08 51.73 -7.58
C GLN A 181 26.85 53.06 -7.56
N PRO A 182 27.54 53.45 -8.65
CA PRO A 182 28.09 54.79 -8.76
C PRO A 182 26.92 55.78 -8.81
N TYR A 183 26.94 56.76 -7.89
CA TYR A 183 26.02 57.90 -7.96
C TYR A 183 26.38 58.79 -9.17
N PRO A 184 25.38 59.49 -9.76
CA PRO A 184 25.53 60.30 -10.96
C PRO A 184 26.42 61.53 -10.77
#